data_AF-A0A2D9G7E2-F1
#
_entry.id   AF-A0A2D9G7E2-F1
#
_cell.length_a   1.000
_cell.length_b   1.000
_cell.length_c   1.000
_cell.angle_alpha   90.00
_cell.angle_beta   90.00
_cell.angle_gamma   90.00
#
_symmetry.space_group_name_H-M   'P 1'
#
loop_
_entity.id
_entity.type
_entity.pdbx_description
1 polymer ?
#
loop_
_entity_poly.entity_id
_entity_poly.type
_entity_poly.pdbx_seq_one_letter_code
_entity_poly.pdbx_strand_id
1 'polypeptide(L)'
;MAKAIIHRRQHLMDQLPDIIKTAKEEVKEAEEAIKYHEDLTSGKDGNTVGNKEKGKKLREEFNLAIGRLNRAENIFKNSEEIISFWAGKLEFGFDELLDDSLRVENGGASSWALRKKSNKSDTGEEE
;
A
#
# COMPACT_ATOMS: atom_id res chain seq x y z
N MET A 1 -6.12 21.42 -13.19
CA MET A 1 -6.34 20.45 -12.08
C MET A 1 -5.43 19.23 -12.18
N ALA A 2 -5.44 18.46 -13.28
CA ALA A 2 -4.59 17.27 -13.46
C ALA A 2 -3.09 17.52 -13.22
N LYS A 3 -2.52 18.61 -13.78
CA LYS A 3 -1.12 19.02 -13.51
C LYS A 3 -0.81 19.18 -12.01
N ALA A 4 -1.73 19.76 -11.24
CA ALA A 4 -1.54 19.94 -9.79
C ALA A 4 -1.58 18.61 -9.02
N ILE A 5 -2.35 17.62 -9.50
CA ILE A 5 -2.36 16.26 -8.93
C ILE A 5 -0.99 15.60 -9.18
N ILE A 6 -0.49 15.68 -10.42
CA ILE A 6 0.81 15.12 -10.81
C ILE A 6 1.92 15.75 -9.97
N HIS A 7 2.00 17.08 -9.90
CA HIS A 7 3.04 17.77 -9.10
C HIS A 7 3.04 17.37 -7.63
N ARG A 8 1.86 17.26 -7.00
CA ARG A 8 1.77 16.81 -5.60
C ARG A 8 2.28 15.38 -5.43
N ARG A 9 1.97 14.49 -6.38
CA ARG A 9 2.40 13.09 -6.34
C ARG A 9 3.90 12.94 -6.62
N GLN A 10 4.45 13.73 -7.54
CA GLN A 10 5.89 13.79 -7.79
C GLN A 10 6.64 14.24 -6.53
N HIS A 11 6.18 15.31 -5.88
CA HIS A 11 6.79 15.77 -4.64
C HIS A 11 6.79 14.69 -3.53
N LEU A 12 5.69 13.93 -3.41
CA LEU A 12 5.63 12.79 -2.49
C LEU A 12 6.62 11.68 -2.91
N MET A 13 6.71 11.37 -4.19
CA MET A 13 7.66 10.39 -4.71
C MET A 13 9.12 10.78 -4.53
N ASP A 14 9.44 12.08 -4.47
CA ASP A 14 10.80 12.53 -4.18
C ASP A 14 11.19 12.22 -2.72
N GLN A 15 10.21 12.25 -1.80
CA GLN A 15 10.44 12.04 -0.36
C GLN A 15 10.29 10.58 0.09
N LEU A 16 9.43 9.81 -0.59
CA LEU A 16 9.10 8.44 -0.20
C LEU A 16 10.29 7.45 -0.20
N PRO A 17 11.28 7.53 -1.11
CA PRO A 17 12.42 6.62 -1.09
C PRO A 17 13.19 6.66 0.24
N ASP A 18 13.42 7.85 0.78
CA ASP A 18 14.09 8.02 2.08
C ASP A 18 13.23 7.46 3.22
N ILE A 19 11.92 7.75 3.19
CA ILE A 19 10.97 7.22 4.18
C ILE A 19 10.90 5.68 4.14
N ILE A 20 10.88 5.09 2.94
CA ILE A 20 10.87 3.64 2.74
C ILE A 20 12.18 3.05 3.25
N LYS A 21 13.32 3.69 2.99
CA LYS A 21 14.61 3.24 3.49
C LYS A 21 14.64 3.22 5.02
N THR A 22 14.24 4.31 5.67
CA THR A 22 14.15 4.37 7.14
C THR A 22 13.17 3.33 7.68
N ALA A 23 12.00 3.17 7.07
CA ALA A 23 11.03 2.15 7.50
C ALA A 23 11.57 0.71 7.35
N LYS A 24 12.39 0.43 6.34
CA LYS A 24 13.07 -0.87 6.19
C LYS A 24 14.09 -1.11 7.29
N GLU A 25 14.85 -0.08 7.66
CA GLU A 25 15.78 -0.14 8.79
C GLU A 25 15.03 -0.40 10.10
N GLU A 26 13.92 0.31 10.36
CA GLU A 26 13.07 0.09 11.54
C GLU A 26 12.49 -1.33 11.62
N VAL A 27 12.04 -1.90 10.49
CA VAL A 27 11.55 -3.28 10.43
C VAL A 27 12.67 -4.27 10.79
N LYS A 28 13.86 -4.05 10.25
CA LYS A 28 15.02 -4.90 10.51
C LYS A 28 15.44 -4.84 11.98
N GLU A 29 15.50 -3.65 12.57
CA GLU A 29 15.82 -3.49 13.99
C GLU A 29 14.77 -4.16 14.90
N ALA A 30 13.49 -4.00 14.59
CA ALA A 30 12.42 -4.65 15.34
C ALA A 30 12.45 -6.19 15.21
N GLU A 31 12.80 -6.71 14.03
CA GLU A 31 13.00 -8.14 13.79
C GLU A 31 14.17 -8.70 14.63
N GLU A 32 15.31 -8.00 14.62
CA GLU A 32 16.48 -8.35 15.42
C GLU A 32 16.18 -8.33 16.93
N ALA A 33 15.39 -7.35 17.40
CA ALA A 33 14.96 -7.27 18.79
C ALA A 33 14.05 -8.44 19.20
N ILE A 34 13.12 -8.87 18.33
CA ILE A 34 12.31 -10.07 18.56
C ILE A 34 13.20 -11.29 18.66
N LYS A 35 14.09 -11.49 17.69
CA LYS A 35 14.97 -12.65 17.65
C LYS A 35 15.86 -12.73 18.88
N TYR A 36 16.47 -11.61 19.28
CA TYR A 36 17.27 -11.53 20.49
C TYR A 36 16.46 -11.88 21.74
N HIS A 37 15.22 -11.39 21.84
CA HIS A 37 14.34 -11.72 22.95
C HIS A 37 13.95 -13.21 22.96
N GLU A 38 13.67 -13.80 21.80
CA GLU A 38 13.36 -15.23 21.65
C GLU A 38 14.57 -16.09 22.09
N ASP A 39 15.77 -15.75 21.64
CA ASP A 39 17.01 -16.44 22.03
C ASP A 39 17.22 -16.36 23.56
N LEU A 40 17.00 -15.20 24.17
CA LEU A 40 17.14 -14.99 25.61
C LEU A 40 16.09 -15.74 26.44
N THR A 41 14.90 -15.95 25.87
CA THR A 41 13.74 -16.57 26.56
C THR A 41 13.54 -18.05 26.20
N SER A 42 14.48 -18.65 25.48
CA SER A 42 14.43 -20.07 25.07
C SER A 42 14.60 -21.07 26.23
N GLY A 43 14.98 -20.62 27.43
CA GLY A 43 15.15 -21.44 28.64
C GLY A 43 13.92 -21.54 29.55
N LYS A 44 14.03 -22.31 30.66
CA LYS A 44 12.95 -22.48 31.67
C LYS A 44 12.46 -21.15 32.28
N ASP A 45 13.31 -20.12 32.33
CA ASP A 45 13.00 -18.79 32.85
C ASP A 45 12.25 -17.88 31.86
N GLY A 46 12.06 -18.32 30.61
CA GLY A 46 11.35 -17.58 29.57
C GLY A 46 9.84 -17.46 29.77
N ASN A 47 9.24 -18.34 30.57
CA ASN A 47 7.78 -18.45 30.70
C ASN A 47 7.17 -17.51 31.75
N THR A 48 7.96 -16.58 32.30
CA THR A 48 7.49 -15.58 33.26
C THR A 48 6.50 -14.61 32.60
N VAL A 49 5.57 -14.07 33.39
CA VAL A 49 4.57 -13.10 32.91
C VAL A 49 5.26 -11.87 32.29
N GLY A 50 6.35 -11.39 32.91
CA GLY A 50 7.13 -10.26 32.39
C GLY A 50 7.77 -10.52 31.02
N ASN A 51 8.34 -11.70 30.80
CA ASN A 51 8.92 -12.06 29.50
C ASN A 51 7.84 -12.20 28.41
N LYS A 52 6.66 -12.73 28.75
CA LYS A 52 5.53 -12.80 27.82
C LYS A 52 5.03 -11.41 27.42
N GLU A 53 4.88 -10.50 28.37
CA GLU A 53 4.47 -9.12 28.08
C GLU A 53 5.50 -8.38 27.22
N LYS A 54 6.80 -8.57 27.51
CA LYS A 54 7.88 -7.97 26.73
C LYS A 54 7.90 -8.50 25.29
N GLY A 55 7.76 -9.81 25.11
CA GLY A 55 7.63 -10.43 23.79
C GLY A 55 6.40 -9.93 23.02
N LYS A 56 5.25 -9.73 23.71
CA LYS A 56 4.05 -9.15 23.08
C LYS A 56 4.30 -7.73 22.58
N LYS A 57 4.95 -6.88 23.38
CA LYS A 57 5.29 -5.51 22.99
C LYS A 57 6.22 -5.46 21.78
N LEU A 58 7.26 -6.29 21.76
CA LEU A 58 8.18 -6.37 20.61
C LEU A 58 7.48 -6.80 19.33
N ARG A 59 6.54 -7.76 19.40
CA ARG A 59 5.73 -8.16 18.24
C ARG A 59 4.79 -7.03 17.77
N GLU A 60 4.24 -6.26 18.70
CA GLU A 60 3.41 -5.09 18.37
C GLU A 60 4.24 -4.02 17.66
N GLU A 61 5.43 -3.69 18.18
CA GLU A 61 6.36 -2.75 17.55
C GLU A 61 6.78 -3.18 16.13
N PHE A 62 7.08 -4.47 15.95
CA PHE A 62 7.40 -5.04 14.64
C PHE A 62 6.22 -4.93 13.66
N ASN A 63 5.01 -5.27 14.09
CA ASN A 63 3.81 -5.13 13.26
C ASN A 63 3.55 -3.67 12.87
N LEU A 64 3.82 -2.72 13.79
CA LEU A 64 3.73 -1.30 13.49
C LEU A 64 4.79 -0.84 12.50
N ALA A 65 6.02 -1.35 12.58
CA ALA A 65 7.09 -1.08 11.63
C ALA A 65 6.73 -1.61 10.22
N ILE A 66 6.28 -2.86 10.11
CA ILE A 66 5.78 -3.43 8.85
C ILE A 66 4.62 -2.59 8.29
N GLY A 67 3.68 -2.20 9.16
CA GLY A 67 2.56 -1.38 8.76
C GLY A 67 2.99 -0.03 8.17
N ARG A 68 4.02 0.61 8.73
CA ARG A 68 4.60 1.84 8.18
C ARG A 68 5.25 1.61 6.82
N LEU A 69 6.07 0.58 6.70
CA LEU A 69 6.72 0.20 5.44
C LEU A 69 5.70 -0.05 4.33
N ASN A 70 4.73 -0.93 4.58
CA ASN A 70 3.69 -1.27 3.61
C ASN A 70 2.88 -0.05 3.17
N ARG A 71 2.59 0.88 4.08
CA ARG A 71 1.90 2.13 3.72
C ARG A 71 2.76 2.99 2.80
N ALA A 72 4.04 3.16 3.12
CA ALA A 72 4.95 3.97 2.31
C ALA A 72 5.12 3.38 0.89
N GLU A 73 5.34 2.07 0.79
CA GLU A 73 5.47 1.38 -0.50
C GLU A 73 4.17 1.44 -1.32
N ASN A 74 3.01 1.25 -0.68
CA ASN A 74 1.72 1.38 -1.34
C ASN A 74 1.46 2.81 -1.85
N ILE A 75 1.81 3.84 -1.06
CA ILE A 75 1.66 5.24 -1.49
C ILE A 75 2.58 5.51 -2.69
N PHE A 76 3.81 4.98 -2.68
CA PHE A 76 4.76 5.14 -3.79
C PHE A 76 4.18 4.54 -5.08
N LYS A 77 3.83 3.26 -5.06
CA LYS A 77 3.23 2.57 -6.21
C LYS A 77 1.95 3.26 -6.69
N ASN A 78 1.06 3.63 -5.77
CA ASN A 78 -0.17 4.33 -6.13
C ASN A 78 0.11 5.70 -6.76
N SER A 79 1.19 6.38 -6.36
CA SER A 79 1.57 7.67 -6.92
C SER A 79 2.10 7.52 -8.35
N GLU A 80 2.87 6.47 -8.64
CA GLU A 80 3.28 6.13 -10.01
C GLU A 80 2.09 5.88 -10.94
N GLU A 81 1.12 5.08 -10.49
CA GLU A 81 -0.09 4.78 -11.23
C GLU A 81 -0.92 6.04 -11.51
N ILE A 82 -1.10 6.90 -10.49
CA ILE A 82 -1.85 8.16 -10.62
C ILE A 82 -1.15 9.14 -11.55
N ILE A 83 0.18 9.28 -11.45
CA ILE A 83 0.95 10.15 -12.35
C ILE A 83 0.80 9.66 -13.78
N SER A 84 1.01 8.36 -14.00
CA SER A 84 0.92 7.74 -15.33
C SER A 84 -0.48 7.94 -15.94
N PHE A 85 -1.53 7.72 -15.16
CA PHE A 85 -2.91 7.93 -15.58
C PHE A 85 -3.16 9.39 -16.01
N TRP A 86 -2.85 10.37 -15.15
CA TRP A 86 -3.13 11.77 -15.47
C TRP A 86 -2.20 12.35 -16.53
N ALA A 87 -0.95 11.88 -16.62
CA ALA A 87 -0.03 12.26 -17.69
C ALA A 87 -0.57 11.77 -19.04
N GLY A 88 -1.00 10.51 -19.12
CA GLY A 88 -1.64 9.97 -20.32
C GLY A 88 -2.91 10.73 -20.71
N LYS A 89 -3.77 11.11 -19.75
CA LYS A 89 -4.95 11.94 -20.05
C LYS A 89 -4.61 13.35 -20.52
N LEU A 90 -3.50 13.93 -20.06
CA LEU A 90 -3.03 15.21 -20.56
C LEU A 90 -2.44 15.11 -21.98
N GLU A 91 -1.89 13.96 -22.35
CA GLU A 91 -1.28 13.71 -23.67
C GLU A 91 -2.32 13.29 -24.72
N PHE A 92 -3.18 12.33 -24.38
CA PHE A 92 -4.12 11.69 -25.32
C PHE A 92 -5.55 12.23 -25.23
N GLY A 93 -5.81 13.17 -24.31
CA GLY A 93 -7.13 13.79 -24.15
C GLY A 93 -8.05 13.05 -23.17
N PHE A 94 -9.29 13.55 -23.10
CA PHE A 94 -10.26 13.18 -22.06
C PHE A 94 -11.52 12.50 -22.63
N ASP A 95 -11.54 12.13 -23.90
CA ASP A 95 -12.74 11.62 -24.59
C ASP A 95 -13.34 10.40 -23.88
N GLU A 96 -12.51 9.44 -23.47
CA GLU A 96 -12.97 8.28 -22.69
C GLU A 96 -13.64 8.66 -21.36
N LEU A 97 -13.15 9.72 -20.68
CA LEU A 97 -13.79 10.19 -19.45
C LEU A 97 -15.11 10.88 -19.73
N LEU A 98 -15.21 11.57 -20.86
CA LEU A 98 -16.45 12.18 -21.32
C LEU A 98 -17.48 11.09 -21.65
N ASP A 99 -17.10 10.07 -22.41
CA ASP A 99 -17.94 8.91 -22.73
C ASP A 99 -18.41 8.16 -21.46
N ASP A 100 -17.50 7.94 -20.50
CA ASP A 100 -17.82 7.36 -19.21
C ASP A 100 -18.84 8.21 -18.43
N SER A 101 -18.66 9.53 -18.44
CA SER A 101 -19.57 10.45 -17.75
C SER A 101 -20.97 10.46 -18.38
N LEU A 102 -21.04 10.53 -19.72
CA LEU A 102 -22.29 10.46 -20.47
C LEU A 102 -22.99 9.12 -20.28
N ARG A 103 -22.24 8.00 -20.26
CA ARG A 103 -22.82 6.68 -20.00
C ARG A 103 -23.51 6.64 -18.64
N VAL A 104 -22.86 7.14 -17.60
CA VAL A 104 -23.42 7.17 -16.23
C VAL A 104 -24.61 8.12 -16.15
N GLU A 105 -24.51 9.30 -16.76
CA GLU A 105 -25.61 10.27 -16.83
C GLU A 105 -26.87 9.67 -17.50
N ASN A 106 -26.69 8.91 -18.57
CA ASN A 106 -27.77 8.22 -19.27
C ASN A 106 -28.26 6.93 -18.57
N GLY A 107 -27.90 6.70 -17.30
CA GLY A 107 -28.34 5.56 -16.51
C GLY A 107 -27.57 4.25 -16.75
N GLY A 108 -26.46 4.31 -17.48
CA GLY A 108 -25.55 3.18 -17.70
C GLY A 108 -24.65 2.88 -16.48
N ALA A 109 -23.98 1.73 -16.53
CA ALA A 109 -23.09 1.30 -15.45
C ALA A 109 -21.82 2.15 -15.35
N SER A 110 -21.34 2.39 -14.14
CA SER A 110 -20.06 3.06 -13.90
C SER A 110 -18.87 2.20 -14.34
N SER A 111 -17.74 2.83 -14.68
CA SER A 111 -16.51 2.14 -15.09
C SER A 111 -16.01 1.16 -14.02
N TRP A 112 -16.27 1.48 -12.74
CA TRP A 112 -16.00 0.57 -11.62
C TRP A 112 -16.89 -0.68 -11.63
N ALA A 113 -18.20 -0.51 -11.87
CA ALA A 113 -19.13 -1.63 -11.95
C ALA A 113 -18.80 -2.55 -13.15
N LEU A 114 -18.42 -1.96 -14.29
CA LEU A 114 -17.97 -2.69 -15.47
C LEU A 114 -16.70 -3.50 -15.19
N ARG A 115 -15.67 -2.88 -14.61
CA ARG A 115 -14.43 -3.56 -14.19
C ARG A 115 -14.67 -4.70 -13.21
N LYS A 116 -15.59 -4.53 -12.27
CA LYS A 116 -15.95 -5.58 -11.31
C LYS A 116 -16.63 -6.76 -12.00
N LYS A 117 -17.46 -6.51 -13.03
CA LYS A 117 -18.12 -7.55 -13.82
C LYS A 117 -17.12 -8.31 -14.69
N SER A 118 -16.21 -7.62 -15.37
CA SER A 118 -15.17 -8.24 -16.21
C SER A 118 -14.23 -9.14 -15.40
N ASN A 119 -13.79 -8.69 -14.22
CA ASN A 119 -12.94 -9.51 -13.35
C ASN A 119 -13.65 -10.77 -12.86
N LYS A 120 -14.99 -10.77 -12.81
CA LYS A 120 -15.80 -11.91 -12.37
C LYS A 120 -16.06 -12.92 -13.49
N SER A 121 -16.11 -12.49 -14.75
CA SER A 121 -16.18 -13.41 -15.90
C SER A 121 -14.83 -14.07 -16.18
N ASP A 122 -13.72 -13.36 -15.93
CA ASP A 122 -12.36 -13.87 -16.17
C ASP A 122 -11.89 -14.92 -15.13
N THR A 123 -12.62 -15.06 -14.01
CA THR A 123 -12.34 -16.08 -12.96
C THR A 123 -13.29 -17.28 -12.98
N GLY A 124 -14.18 -17.38 -13.96
CA GLY A 124 -15.19 -18.42 -13.99
C GLY A 124 -15.69 -18.71 -15.39
N GLU A 125 -14.92 -19.49 -16.14
CA GLU A 125 -15.36 -20.38 -17.22
C GLU A 125 -14.27 -21.47 -17.42
N GLU A 126 -14.17 -22.37 -16.45
CA GLU A 126 -13.81 -23.79 -16.68
C GLU A 126 -14.97 -24.61 -16.12
N GLU A 127 -16.00 -24.83 -16.95
CA GLU A 127 -16.91 -25.99 -16.83
C GLU A 127 -16.56 -27.00 -17.93
#